data_AF-A0A444IZW8-F1
#
_entry.id   AF-A0A444IZW8-F1
#
_cell.length_a   1.000
_cell.length_b   1.000
_cell.length_c   1.000
_cell.angle_alpha   90.00
_cell.angle_beta   90.00
_cell.angle_gamma   90.00
#
_symmetry.space_group_name_H-M   'P 1'
#
loop_
_entity.id
_entity.type
_entity.pdbx_description
1 polymer ?
#
loop_
_entity_poly.entity_id
_entity_poly.type
_entity_poly.pdbx_seq_one_letter_code
_entity_poly.pdbx_strand_id
1 'polypeptide(L)'
;MKLNKAYKKIEKNQTLSVLLPFIVPIFQTGLESEKKYKKTDIDFLERIIDILDSIEQIYMLIDFLAQEKQEEQSHVKYSVYLIEDILFRFTCIFDKCLHLSSIICGMSISLKEYEEHLIGADRLTHKGQIKTALVELNRFTHEFRLKRKRIACSGCFSETELERIQSLFVLFKDSHELHGDRLSKYRKNFISYLAEKEEMFRSNTLRLEKLVDNFFITFIPELQVFILKKYDVNPSEKYHRDSP
;
A
#
# COMPACT_ATOMS: atom_id res chain seq x y z
N MET A 1 -12.13 4.08 -19.61
CA MET A 1 -12.85 3.83 -18.32
C MET A 1 -11.91 3.77 -17.11
N LYS A 2 -10.81 2.99 -17.12
CA LYS A 2 -9.84 2.90 -16.00
C LYS A 2 -9.14 4.24 -15.67
N LEU A 3 -8.75 4.99 -16.69
CA LEU A 3 -8.09 6.30 -16.59
C LEU A 3 -8.95 7.37 -15.89
N ASN A 4 -10.25 7.47 -16.22
CA ASN A 4 -11.17 8.40 -15.51
C ASN A 4 -11.40 8.01 -14.04
N LYS A 5 -11.32 6.71 -13.72
CA LYS A 5 -11.39 6.24 -12.32
C LYS A 5 -10.12 6.64 -11.55
N ALA A 6 -8.96 6.54 -12.20
CA ALA A 6 -7.67 6.98 -11.67
C ALA A 6 -7.68 8.47 -11.32
N TYR A 7 -8.10 9.29 -12.28
CA TYR A 7 -8.17 10.74 -12.11
C TYR A 7 -9.02 11.14 -10.90
N LYS A 8 -10.26 10.63 -10.83
CA LYS A 8 -11.17 10.89 -9.71
C LYS A 8 -10.62 10.43 -8.35
N LYS A 9 -9.80 9.38 -8.36
CA LYS A 9 -9.21 8.83 -7.13
C LYS A 9 -8.04 9.69 -6.64
N ILE A 10 -7.21 10.17 -7.57
CA ILE A 10 -6.13 11.12 -7.27
C ILE A 10 -6.70 12.46 -6.82
N GLU A 11 -7.77 12.94 -7.45
CA GLU A 11 -8.45 14.19 -7.10
C GLU A 11 -9.01 14.19 -5.68
N LYS A 12 -9.52 13.05 -5.21
CA LYS A 12 -10.07 12.89 -3.86
C LYS A 12 -9.01 12.71 -2.78
N ASN A 13 -7.78 12.35 -3.14
CA ASN A 13 -6.71 12.15 -2.18
C ASN A 13 -5.95 13.47 -1.97
N GLN A 14 -6.06 14.05 -0.77
CA GLN A 14 -5.44 15.34 -0.44
C GLN A 14 -3.94 15.36 -0.71
N THR A 15 -3.21 14.30 -0.40
CA THR A 15 -1.76 14.25 -0.60
C THR A 15 -1.39 14.16 -2.09
N LEU A 16 -2.21 13.44 -2.88
CA LEU A 16 -1.97 13.30 -4.32
C LEU A 16 -2.60 14.41 -5.16
N SER A 17 -3.39 15.29 -4.56
CA SER A 17 -3.82 16.52 -5.22
C SER A 17 -2.62 17.32 -5.72
N VAL A 18 -1.47 17.20 -5.04
CA VAL A 18 -0.19 17.79 -5.44
C VAL A 18 0.36 17.16 -6.72
N LEU A 19 -0.05 15.93 -7.06
CA LEU A 19 0.29 15.29 -8.34
C LEU A 19 -0.64 15.69 -9.50
N LEU A 20 -1.82 16.26 -9.21
CA LEU A 20 -2.80 16.64 -10.25
C LEU A 20 -2.20 17.58 -11.31
N PRO A 21 -1.44 18.64 -10.98
CA PRO A 21 -0.76 19.49 -11.97
C PRO A 21 0.08 18.74 -13.00
N PHE A 22 0.62 17.59 -12.63
CA PHE A 22 1.52 16.78 -13.46
C PHE A 22 0.77 15.67 -14.20
N ILE A 23 -0.32 15.20 -13.62
CA ILE A 23 -1.12 14.12 -14.15
C ILE A 23 -2.18 14.65 -15.14
N VAL A 24 -2.76 15.83 -14.87
CA VAL A 24 -3.74 16.51 -15.74
C VAL A 24 -3.20 16.72 -17.16
N PRO A 25 -1.96 17.20 -17.40
CA PRO A 25 -1.41 17.32 -18.75
C PRO A 25 -1.34 15.99 -19.50
N ILE A 26 -1.04 14.87 -18.81
CA ILE A 26 -1.03 13.53 -19.41
C ILE A 26 -2.45 13.14 -19.86
N PHE A 27 -3.45 13.42 -19.02
CA PHE A 27 -4.85 13.19 -19.36
C PHE A 27 -5.33 14.08 -20.52
N GLN A 28 -5.00 15.38 -20.49
CA GLN A 28 -5.36 16.36 -21.52
C GLN A 28 -4.72 16.04 -22.87
N THR A 29 -3.42 15.71 -22.91
CA THR A 29 -2.76 15.31 -24.17
C THR A 29 -3.36 14.05 -24.79
N GLY A 30 -3.77 13.07 -23.97
CA GLY A 30 -4.44 11.87 -24.47
C GLY A 30 -5.89 12.10 -24.94
N LEU A 31 -6.57 13.13 -24.42
CA LEU A 31 -7.93 13.53 -24.83
C LEU A 31 -7.92 14.43 -26.06
N GLU A 32 -6.97 15.36 -26.18
CA GLU A 32 -6.95 16.41 -27.21
C GLU A 32 -6.35 15.96 -28.55
N SER A 33 -5.56 14.88 -28.60
CA SER A 33 -4.70 14.61 -29.76
C SER A 33 -5.09 13.44 -30.67
N GLU A 34 -6.15 12.68 -30.39
CA GLU A 34 -6.38 11.33 -31.00
C GLU A 34 -5.15 10.39 -30.94
N LYS A 35 -4.04 10.80 -30.30
CA LYS A 35 -2.84 9.97 -30.14
C LYS A 35 -3.10 9.02 -28.99
N LYS A 36 -2.90 7.72 -29.26
CA LYS A 36 -2.86 6.69 -28.23
C LYS A 36 -1.83 7.11 -27.16
N TYR A 37 -2.25 7.11 -25.90
CA TYR A 37 -1.33 7.20 -24.75
C TYR A 37 -0.12 6.28 -25.01
N LYS A 38 1.11 6.77 -24.79
CA LYS A 38 2.27 5.88 -24.87
C LYS A 38 2.12 4.83 -23.77
N LYS A 39 2.52 3.58 -24.04
CA LYS A 39 2.44 2.49 -23.06
C LYS A 39 3.03 2.88 -21.70
N THR A 40 4.16 3.58 -21.70
CA THR A 40 4.82 4.12 -20.49
C THR A 40 3.95 5.07 -19.65
N ASP A 41 3.02 5.80 -20.28
CA ASP A 41 2.15 6.77 -19.58
C ASP A 41 1.01 6.04 -18.88
N ILE A 42 0.47 5.03 -19.56
CA ILE A 42 -0.51 4.10 -18.99
C ILE A 42 0.14 3.35 -17.82
N ASP A 43 1.31 2.76 -18.05
CA ASP A 43 2.06 2.01 -17.02
C ASP A 43 2.32 2.91 -15.80
N PHE A 44 2.78 4.15 -16.00
CA PHE A 44 3.00 5.11 -14.91
C PHE A 44 1.73 5.38 -14.08
N LEU A 45 0.61 5.71 -14.74
CA LEU A 45 -0.65 6.01 -14.06
C LEU A 45 -1.23 4.77 -13.37
N GLU A 46 -1.16 3.60 -14.01
CA GLU A 46 -1.59 2.33 -13.41
C GLU A 46 -0.79 2.02 -12.15
N ARG A 47 0.51 2.31 -12.11
CA ARG A 47 1.32 2.11 -10.90
C ARG A 47 0.97 3.03 -9.75
N ILE A 48 0.64 4.29 -10.01
CA ILE A 48 0.13 5.20 -8.97
C ILE A 48 -1.17 4.63 -8.39
N ILE A 49 -2.12 4.24 -9.25
CA ILE A 49 -3.38 3.65 -8.82
C ILE A 49 -3.14 2.37 -8.01
N ASP A 50 -2.26 1.49 -8.47
CA ASP A 50 -1.96 0.22 -7.82
C ASP A 50 -1.46 0.42 -6.38
N ILE A 51 -0.69 1.48 -6.11
CA ILE A 51 -0.21 1.82 -4.76
C ILE A 51 -1.40 2.22 -3.88
N LEU A 52 -2.28 3.11 -4.38
CA LEU A 52 -3.43 3.62 -3.65
C LEU A 52 -4.52 2.58 -3.41
N ASP A 53 -4.82 1.78 -4.44
CA ASP A 53 -5.73 0.64 -4.34
C ASP A 53 -5.24 -0.32 -3.24
N SER A 54 -3.92 -0.49 -3.07
CA SER A 54 -3.38 -1.35 -2.01
C SER A 54 -3.65 -0.81 -0.62
N ILE A 55 -3.51 0.50 -0.41
CA ILE A 55 -3.78 1.15 0.88
C ILE A 55 -5.27 1.06 1.20
N GLU A 56 -6.15 1.37 0.25
CA GLU A 56 -7.59 1.21 0.44
C GLU A 56 -7.99 -0.24 0.72
N GLN A 57 -7.38 -1.19 0.02
CA GLN A 57 -7.62 -2.62 0.27
C GLN A 57 -7.15 -3.03 1.67
N ILE A 58 -6.08 -2.44 2.21
CA ILE A 58 -5.69 -2.66 3.61
C ILE A 58 -6.80 -2.18 4.56
N TYR A 59 -7.31 -0.96 4.37
CA TYR A 59 -8.42 -0.45 5.19
C TYR A 59 -9.66 -1.35 5.11
N MET A 60 -10.02 -1.79 3.91
CA MET A 60 -11.15 -2.70 3.71
C MET A 60 -10.97 -4.03 4.47
N LEU A 61 -9.77 -4.60 4.44
CA LEU A 61 -9.48 -5.85 5.17
C LEU A 61 -9.48 -5.66 6.68
N ILE A 62 -9.02 -4.50 7.17
CA ILE A 62 -9.11 -4.15 8.59
C ILE A 62 -10.58 -4.03 9.01
N ASP A 63 -11.43 -3.43 8.18
CA ASP A 63 -12.86 -3.32 8.47
C ASP A 63 -13.55 -4.71 8.46
N PHE A 64 -13.15 -5.62 7.56
CA PHE A 64 -13.61 -7.02 7.62
C PHE A 64 -13.12 -7.74 8.89
N LEU A 65 -11.88 -7.51 9.31
CA LEU A 65 -11.38 -8.04 10.58
C LEU A 65 -12.17 -7.49 11.77
N ALA A 66 -12.64 -6.25 11.67
CA ALA A 66 -13.48 -5.63 12.70
C ALA A 66 -14.88 -6.27 12.77
N GLN A 67 -15.45 -6.64 11.62
CA GLN A 67 -16.74 -7.32 11.50
C GLN A 67 -16.69 -8.75 12.08
N GLU A 68 -15.59 -9.47 11.88
CA GLU A 68 -15.39 -10.83 12.45
C GLU A 68 -15.58 -10.87 13.96
N LYS A 69 -15.28 -9.78 14.68
CA LYS A 69 -15.50 -9.70 16.13
C LYS A 69 -16.97 -9.76 16.53
N GLN A 70 -17.88 -9.36 15.64
CA GLN A 70 -19.30 -9.24 15.90
C GLN A 70 -20.06 -10.54 15.62
N GLU A 71 -19.48 -11.45 14.84
CA GLU A 71 -20.14 -12.69 14.47
C GLU A 71 -20.17 -13.70 15.63
N GLU A 72 -21.31 -14.38 15.82
CA GLU A 72 -21.45 -15.46 16.81
C GLU A 72 -20.66 -16.71 16.45
N GLN A 73 -20.42 -16.91 15.15
CA GLN A 73 -19.64 -18.00 14.61
C GLN A 73 -18.39 -17.49 13.89
N SER A 74 -17.60 -16.64 14.56
CA SER A 74 -16.35 -16.17 13.93
C SER A 74 -15.47 -17.34 13.49
N HIS A 75 -15.06 -17.27 12.23
CA HIS A 75 -14.27 -18.31 11.59
C HIS A 75 -12.79 -17.98 11.81
N VAL A 76 -12.18 -18.58 12.83
CA VAL A 76 -10.77 -18.34 13.16
C VAL A 76 -9.84 -18.45 11.94
N LYS A 77 -10.08 -19.44 11.05
CA LYS A 77 -9.34 -19.59 9.78
C LYS A 77 -9.46 -18.35 8.88
N TYR A 78 -10.63 -17.75 8.79
CA TYR A 78 -10.86 -16.56 7.99
C TYR A 78 -10.13 -15.34 8.57
N SER A 79 -10.14 -15.15 9.89
CA SER A 79 -9.36 -14.09 10.54
C SER A 79 -7.85 -14.24 10.32
N VAL A 80 -7.33 -15.48 10.31
CA VAL A 80 -5.94 -15.77 9.92
C VAL A 80 -5.65 -15.26 8.50
N TYR A 81 -6.50 -15.64 7.53
CA TYR A 81 -6.31 -15.21 6.14
C TYR A 81 -6.37 -13.69 5.98
N LEU A 82 -7.28 -13.01 6.68
CA LEU A 82 -7.35 -11.54 6.67
C LEU A 82 -6.06 -10.92 7.21
N ILE A 83 -5.54 -11.43 8.34
CA ILE A 83 -4.28 -10.98 8.92
C ILE A 83 -3.11 -11.19 7.94
N GLU A 84 -3.02 -12.37 7.31
CA GLU A 84 -2.01 -12.67 6.30
C GLU A 84 -2.07 -11.70 5.12
N ASP A 85 -3.27 -11.43 4.59
CA ASP A 85 -3.44 -10.56 3.41
C ASP A 85 -3.09 -9.10 3.75
N ILE A 86 -3.44 -8.60 4.94
CA ILE A 86 -3.01 -7.27 5.40
C ILE A 86 -1.48 -7.18 5.44
N LEU A 87 -0.81 -8.17 6.06
CA LEU A 87 0.65 -8.22 6.13
C LEU A 87 1.30 -8.30 4.75
N PHE A 88 0.72 -9.11 3.85
CA PHE A 88 1.16 -9.22 2.46
C PHE A 88 1.11 -7.87 1.76
N ARG A 89 0.01 -7.15 1.89
CA ARG A 89 -0.20 -5.85 1.25
C ARG A 89 0.72 -4.77 1.76
N PHE A 90 1.01 -4.73 3.06
CA PHE A 90 2.06 -3.86 3.59
C PHE A 90 3.39 -4.09 2.90
N THR A 91 3.78 -5.36 2.67
CA THR A 91 5.05 -5.66 1.99
C THR A 91 5.05 -5.29 0.52
N CYS A 92 3.92 -5.45 -0.18
CA CYS A 92 3.82 -5.21 -1.62
C CYS A 92 3.88 -3.72 -1.99
N ILE A 93 3.46 -2.82 -1.09
CA ILE A 93 3.47 -1.38 -1.37
C ILE A 93 4.87 -0.85 -1.66
N PHE A 94 5.89 -1.34 -0.93
CA PHE A 94 7.28 -0.98 -1.23
C PHE A 94 7.70 -1.41 -2.63
N ASP A 95 7.39 -2.65 -3.04
CA ASP A 95 7.76 -3.16 -4.36
C ASP A 95 7.10 -2.33 -5.48
N LYS A 96 5.87 -1.85 -5.25
CA LYS A 96 5.16 -0.94 -6.15
C LYS A 96 5.83 0.44 -6.24
N CYS A 97 6.20 1.04 -5.10
CA CYS A 97 6.93 2.32 -5.07
C CYS A 97 8.30 2.22 -5.75
N LEU A 98 9.01 1.10 -5.54
CA LEU A 98 10.28 0.83 -6.19
C LEU A 98 10.11 0.71 -7.70
N HIS A 99 9.12 -0.03 -8.16
CA HIS A 99 8.83 -0.17 -9.58
C HIS A 99 8.41 1.16 -10.22
N LEU A 100 7.60 1.98 -9.53
CA LEU A 100 7.27 3.33 -10.00
C LEU A 100 8.52 4.20 -10.17
N SER A 101 9.45 4.12 -9.22
CA SER A 101 10.75 4.82 -9.29
C SER A 101 11.59 4.35 -10.47
N SER A 102 11.56 3.05 -10.78
CA SER A 102 12.26 2.46 -11.92
C SER A 102 11.79 3.06 -13.26
N ILE A 103 10.48 3.28 -13.43
CA ILE A 103 9.87 3.82 -14.64
C ILE A 103 10.35 5.26 -14.91
N ILE A 104 10.33 6.11 -13.88
CA ILE A 104 10.62 7.54 -14.05
C ILE A 104 12.11 7.82 -14.11
N CYS A 105 12.90 7.13 -13.29
CA CYS A 105 14.34 7.34 -13.30
C CYS A 105 15.04 6.63 -14.47
N GLY A 106 14.29 5.91 -15.32
CA GLY A 106 14.86 5.10 -16.41
C GLY A 106 15.79 4.00 -15.90
N MET A 107 15.54 3.53 -14.68
CA MET A 107 16.38 2.61 -13.96
C MET A 107 15.85 1.19 -14.16
N SER A 108 16.40 0.43 -15.11
CA SER A 108 16.14 -1.01 -15.27
C SER A 108 16.87 -1.80 -14.18
N ILE A 109 16.36 -1.83 -12.96
CA ILE A 109 17.19 -2.21 -11.82
C ILE A 109 16.42 -3.14 -10.87
N SER A 110 17.02 -4.29 -10.54
CA SER A 110 16.63 -5.18 -9.44
C SER A 110 16.94 -4.55 -8.08
N LEU A 111 16.29 -4.96 -6.96
CA LEU A 111 16.56 -4.39 -5.62
C LEU A 111 18.06 -4.30 -5.26
N LYS A 112 18.84 -5.30 -5.70
CA LYS A 112 20.28 -5.43 -5.48
C LYS A 112 21.08 -4.37 -6.26
N GLU A 113 20.74 -4.19 -7.53
CA GLU A 113 21.34 -3.14 -8.37
C GLU A 113 20.85 -1.74 -7.95
N TYR A 114 19.70 -1.63 -7.26
CA TYR A 114 19.16 -0.35 -6.76
C TYR A 114 19.95 0.12 -5.55
N GLU A 115 20.27 -0.81 -4.64
CA GLU A 115 21.20 -0.55 -3.54
C GLU A 115 22.58 -0.15 -4.05
N GLU A 116 23.09 -0.78 -5.12
CA GLU A 116 24.40 -0.51 -5.72
C GLU A 116 24.45 0.82 -6.53
N HIS A 117 23.45 1.12 -7.36
CA HIS A 117 23.41 2.36 -8.15
C HIS A 117 23.25 3.62 -7.30
N LEU A 118 22.67 3.48 -6.11
CA LEU A 118 22.50 4.58 -5.18
C LEU A 118 23.74 4.85 -4.32
N ILE A 119 24.81 4.05 -4.42
CA ILE A 119 26.09 4.29 -3.71
C ILE A 119 26.76 5.60 -4.20
N GLY A 120 26.44 6.07 -5.41
CA GLY A 120 26.98 7.31 -5.98
C GLY A 120 26.06 8.54 -5.95
N ALA A 121 24.80 8.42 -5.51
CA ALA A 121 23.85 9.53 -5.53
C ALA A 121 23.91 10.34 -4.22
N ASP A 122 24.28 11.61 -4.33
CA ASP A 122 24.34 12.54 -3.19
C ASP A 122 22.93 12.76 -2.61
N ARG A 123 22.81 12.78 -1.26
CA ARG A 123 21.54 12.95 -0.54
C ARG A 123 20.82 14.25 -0.89
N LEU A 124 21.57 15.23 -1.37
CA LEU A 124 21.09 16.55 -1.76
C LEU A 124 20.42 16.59 -3.15
N THR A 125 20.57 15.53 -3.95
CA THR A 125 19.89 15.42 -5.25
C THR A 125 18.48 14.86 -5.10
N HIS A 126 17.55 15.20 -6.00
CA HIS A 126 16.20 14.64 -5.99
C HIS A 126 16.19 13.10 -6.03
N LYS A 127 17.10 12.50 -6.79
CA LYS A 127 17.34 11.04 -6.78
C LYS A 127 17.78 10.51 -5.41
N GLY A 128 18.61 11.26 -4.68
CA GLY A 128 19.00 10.97 -3.30
C GLY A 128 17.85 11.10 -2.29
N GLN A 129 16.91 12.02 -2.52
CA GLN A 129 15.70 12.16 -1.70
C GLN A 129 14.73 10.98 -1.94
N ILE A 130 14.50 10.59 -3.20
CA ILE A 130 13.70 9.41 -3.56
C ILE A 130 14.31 8.14 -2.96
N LYS A 131 15.64 7.99 -3.00
CA LYS A 131 16.35 6.91 -2.28
C LYS A 131 15.98 6.90 -0.80
N THR A 132 16.07 8.05 -0.15
CA THR A 132 15.84 8.14 1.30
C THR A 132 14.42 7.71 1.64
N ALA A 133 13.42 8.19 0.89
CA ALA A 133 12.02 7.78 1.05
C ALA A 133 11.83 6.27 0.84
N LEU A 134 12.47 5.68 -0.17
CA LEU A 134 12.40 4.23 -0.40
C LEU A 134 13.11 3.43 0.68
N VAL A 135 14.23 3.91 1.23
CA VAL A 135 14.91 3.27 2.37
C VAL A 135 14.00 3.26 3.60
N GLU A 136 13.29 4.35 3.87
CA GLU A 136 12.33 4.42 4.97
C GLU A 136 11.14 3.46 4.77
N LEU A 137 10.58 3.41 3.56
CA LEU A 137 9.56 2.43 3.18
C LEU A 137 10.07 1.00 3.31
N ASN A 138 11.31 0.72 2.88
CA ASN A 138 11.92 -0.61 2.99
C ASN A 138 12.08 -1.02 4.47
N ARG A 139 12.56 -0.10 5.30
CA ARG A 139 12.71 -0.33 6.75
C ARG A 139 11.37 -0.62 7.41
N PHE A 140 10.33 0.14 7.09
CA PHE A 140 8.98 -0.11 7.56
C PHE A 140 8.47 -1.49 7.11
N THR A 141 8.61 -1.82 5.83
CA THR A 141 8.09 -3.07 5.28
C THR A 141 8.87 -4.31 5.70
N HIS A 142 10.15 -4.16 6.07
CA HIS A 142 11.03 -5.25 6.50
C HIS A 142 10.46 -6.04 7.69
N GLU A 143 9.89 -5.35 8.68
CA GLU A 143 9.29 -5.97 9.86
C GLU A 143 8.16 -6.93 9.47
N PHE A 144 7.35 -6.58 8.48
CA PHE A 144 6.26 -7.42 7.97
C PHE A 144 6.76 -8.53 7.06
N ARG A 145 7.85 -8.32 6.30
CA ARG A 145 8.47 -9.39 5.50
C ARG A 145 8.98 -10.53 6.37
N LEU A 146 9.58 -10.21 7.52
CA LEU A 146 10.02 -11.23 8.47
C LEU A 146 8.84 -12.02 9.03
N LYS A 147 7.75 -11.35 9.40
CA LYS A 147 6.50 -12.01 9.81
C LYS A 147 5.99 -12.92 8.70
N ARG A 148 5.82 -12.40 7.48
CA ARG A 148 5.36 -13.15 6.30
C ARG A 148 6.25 -14.34 5.96
N LYS A 149 7.57 -14.20 6.07
CA LYS A 149 8.51 -15.30 5.82
C LYS A 149 8.32 -16.43 6.84
N ARG A 150 8.11 -16.09 8.12
CA ARG A 150 7.81 -17.10 9.14
C ARG A 150 6.53 -17.86 8.78
N ILE A 151 5.49 -17.12 8.42
CA ILE A 151 4.18 -17.65 8.00
C ILE A 151 4.28 -18.58 6.79
N ALA A 152 4.99 -18.15 5.74
CA ALA A 152 5.16 -18.93 4.52
C ALA A 152 5.98 -20.20 4.76
N CYS A 153 6.98 -20.15 5.65
CA CYS A 153 7.79 -21.31 6.01
C CYS A 153 7.09 -22.26 7.00
N SER A 154 6.08 -21.80 7.75
CA SER A 154 5.29 -22.65 8.65
C SER A 154 4.13 -23.38 7.96
N GLY A 155 3.93 -23.21 6.64
CA GLY A 155 2.89 -23.89 5.86
C GLY A 155 1.45 -23.37 6.10
N CYS A 156 1.21 -22.70 7.22
CA CYS A 156 0.03 -21.90 7.60
C CYS A 156 0.50 -20.78 8.55
N PHE A 157 -0.16 -19.62 8.59
CA PHE A 157 0.05 -18.62 9.64
C PHE A 157 -0.28 -19.20 11.00
N SER A 158 0.76 -19.61 11.71
CA SER A 158 0.68 -20.12 13.08
C SER A 158 0.99 -19.00 14.06
N GLU A 159 0.03 -18.11 14.30
CA GLU A 159 0.11 -17.31 15.52
C GLU A 159 -0.33 -18.25 16.64
N THR A 160 0.64 -18.81 17.36
CA THR A 160 0.46 -19.85 18.39
C THR A 160 -0.71 -19.56 19.33
N GLU A 161 -0.96 -18.27 19.60
CA GLU A 161 -2.07 -17.80 20.41
C GLU A 161 -3.43 -18.03 19.73
N LEU A 162 -3.56 -17.72 18.44
CA LEU A 162 -4.77 -17.95 17.65
C LEU A 162 -5.05 -19.44 17.42
N GLU A 163 -4.01 -20.24 17.16
CA GLU A 163 -4.13 -21.69 17.02
C GLU A 163 -4.56 -22.37 18.33
N ARG A 164 -4.02 -21.90 19.47
CA ARG A 164 -4.46 -22.34 20.79
C ARG A 164 -5.92 -22.01 21.03
N ILE A 165 -6.34 -20.78 20.71
CA ILE A 165 -7.74 -20.35 20.81
C ILE A 165 -8.63 -21.22 19.91
N GLN A 166 -8.22 -21.49 18.68
CA GLN A 166 -8.96 -22.32 17.72
C GLN A 166 -9.08 -23.78 18.19
N SER A 167 -7.97 -24.38 18.60
CA SER A 167 -7.92 -25.79 19.02
C SER A 167 -8.83 -26.02 20.23
N LEU A 168 -8.84 -25.07 21.17
CA LEU A 168 -9.73 -25.10 22.32
C LEU A 168 -11.19 -24.94 21.89
N PHE A 169 -11.49 -24.01 20.98
CA PHE A 169 -12.86 -23.84 20.48
C PHE A 169 -13.40 -25.10 19.79
N VAL A 170 -12.61 -25.76 18.93
CA VAL A 170 -13.01 -27.00 18.24
C VAL A 170 -13.26 -28.13 19.24
N LEU A 171 -12.33 -28.36 20.18
CA LEU A 171 -12.46 -29.40 21.20
C LEU A 171 -13.69 -29.20 22.08
N PHE A 172 -14.07 -27.95 22.38
CA PHE A 172 -15.25 -27.65 23.19
C PHE A 172 -16.56 -27.61 22.40
N LYS A 173 -16.53 -27.35 21.09
CA LYS A 173 -17.71 -27.37 20.21
C LYS A 173 -18.26 -28.79 20.05
N ASP A 174 -17.38 -29.78 20.00
CA ASP A 174 -17.75 -31.20 19.83
C ASP A 174 -18.11 -31.88 21.17
N SER A 175 -17.79 -31.26 22.31
CA SER A 175 -18.18 -31.72 23.64
C SER A 175 -19.49 -31.05 24.09
N HIS A 176 -20.63 -31.68 23.80
CA HIS A 176 -21.96 -31.08 23.96
C HIS A 176 -22.39 -30.70 25.39
N GLU A 177 -21.70 -31.09 26.46
CA GLU A 177 -22.36 -31.14 27.77
C GLU A 177 -21.81 -30.29 28.93
N LEU A 178 -20.67 -29.58 28.87
CA LEU A 178 -20.08 -29.09 30.15
C LEU A 178 -19.53 -27.67 30.29
N HIS A 179 -19.36 -26.83 29.25
CA HIS A 179 -18.40 -25.71 29.41
C HIS A 179 -18.80 -24.31 28.86
N GLY A 180 -20.00 -23.81 29.19
CA GLY A 180 -20.43 -22.45 28.83
C GLY A 180 -19.47 -21.32 29.28
N ASP A 181 -18.98 -21.38 30.53
CA ASP A 181 -18.10 -20.34 31.08
C ASP A 181 -16.70 -20.31 30.43
N ARG A 182 -16.15 -21.48 30.09
CA ARG A 182 -14.84 -21.56 29.45
C ARG A 182 -14.93 -21.11 27.98
N LEU A 183 -15.97 -21.52 27.27
CA LEU A 183 -16.21 -21.10 25.88
C LEU A 183 -16.35 -19.58 25.78
N SER A 184 -17.10 -18.95 26.71
CA SER A 184 -17.24 -17.51 26.76
C SER A 184 -15.91 -16.78 27.03
N LYS A 185 -15.06 -17.34 27.90
CA LYS A 185 -13.71 -16.80 28.16
C LYS A 185 -12.81 -16.88 26.92
N TYR A 186 -12.84 -17.98 26.17
CA TYR A 186 -12.08 -18.10 24.93
C TYR A 186 -12.56 -17.13 23.86
N ARG A 187 -13.88 -17.01 23.69
CA ARG A 187 -14.46 -16.02 22.77
C ARG A 187 -14.02 -14.60 23.14
N LYS A 188 -14.02 -14.24 24.42
CA LYS A 188 -13.50 -12.94 24.89
C LYS A 188 -12.03 -12.74 24.53
N ASN A 189 -11.18 -13.76 24.76
CA ASN A 189 -9.76 -13.68 24.40
C ASN A 189 -9.55 -13.50 22.89
N PHE A 190 -10.31 -14.24 22.08
CA PHE A 190 -10.28 -14.11 20.62
C PHE A 190 -10.67 -12.71 20.15
N ILE A 191 -11.79 -12.18 20.64
CA ILE A 191 -12.27 -10.82 20.32
C ILE A 191 -11.23 -9.78 20.75
N SER A 192 -10.65 -9.94 21.94
CA SER A 192 -9.60 -9.05 22.45
C SER A 192 -8.37 -9.06 21.55
N TYR A 193 -7.94 -10.25 21.13
CA TYR A 193 -6.82 -10.40 20.22
C TYR A 193 -7.11 -9.73 18.85
N LEU A 194 -8.30 -9.94 18.28
CA LEU A 194 -8.67 -9.30 17.02
C LEU A 194 -8.71 -7.77 17.15
N ALA A 195 -9.17 -7.25 18.29
CA ALA A 195 -9.18 -5.82 18.56
C ALA A 195 -7.75 -5.24 18.62
N GLU A 196 -6.82 -5.93 19.29
CA GLU A 196 -5.40 -5.55 19.31
C GLU A 196 -4.81 -5.52 17.89
N LYS A 197 -5.10 -6.55 17.07
CA LYS A 197 -4.63 -6.59 15.68
C LYS A 197 -5.24 -5.47 14.84
N GLU A 198 -6.53 -5.20 14.99
CA GLU A 198 -7.18 -4.09 14.29
C GLU A 198 -6.50 -2.75 14.60
N GLU A 199 -6.30 -2.43 15.88
CA GLU A 199 -5.66 -1.19 16.31
C GLU A 199 -4.22 -1.10 15.77
N MET A 200 -3.46 -2.19 15.91
CA MET A 200 -2.10 -2.30 15.38
C MET A 200 -2.08 -2.07 13.86
N PHE A 201 -3.00 -2.65 13.09
CA PHE A 201 -3.05 -2.47 11.64
C PHE A 201 -3.50 -1.08 11.23
N ARG A 202 -4.47 -0.46 11.90
CA ARG A 202 -4.85 0.94 11.62
C ARG A 202 -3.68 1.88 11.85
N SER A 203 -2.99 1.75 12.99
CA SER A 203 -1.81 2.56 13.30
C SER A 203 -0.69 2.39 12.27
N ASN A 204 -0.41 1.14 11.86
CA ASN A 204 0.59 0.87 10.82
C ASN A 204 0.16 1.39 9.44
N THR A 205 -1.13 1.35 9.11
CA THR A 205 -1.65 1.88 7.84
C THR A 205 -1.48 3.39 7.76
N LEU A 206 -1.83 4.11 8.85
CA LEU A 206 -1.59 5.57 8.93
C LEU A 206 -0.11 5.93 8.81
N ARG A 207 0.78 5.13 9.42
CA ARG A 207 2.23 5.32 9.27
C ARG A 207 2.69 5.06 7.84
N LEU A 208 2.15 4.03 7.19
CA LEU A 208 2.46 3.70 5.80
C LEU A 208 2.00 4.81 4.85
N GLU A 209 0.80 5.35 5.04
CA GLU A 209 0.29 6.48 4.25
C GLU A 209 1.26 7.66 4.31
N LYS A 210 1.71 8.07 5.50
CA LYS A 210 2.69 9.15 5.63
C LYS A 210 4.00 8.87 4.89
N LEU A 211 4.48 7.62 4.88
CA LEU A 211 5.69 7.24 4.15
C LEU A 211 5.48 7.26 2.64
N VAL A 212 4.31 6.81 2.16
CA VAL A 212 3.92 6.84 0.75
C VAL A 212 3.71 8.28 0.28
N ASP A 213 3.12 9.12 1.11
CA ASP A 213 2.93 10.55 0.88
C ASP A 213 4.27 11.26 0.76
N ASN A 214 5.19 11.04 1.71
CA ASN A 214 6.54 11.56 1.64
C ASN A 214 7.26 11.08 0.37
N PHE A 215 7.10 9.81 0.02
CA PHE A 215 7.64 9.27 -1.22
C PHE A 215 7.11 10.05 -2.43
N PHE A 216 5.79 10.22 -2.59
CA PHE A 216 5.21 10.99 -3.69
C PHE A 216 5.65 12.45 -3.72
N ILE A 217 5.79 13.10 -2.55
CA ILE A 217 6.29 14.48 -2.47
C ILE A 217 7.73 14.57 -2.99
N THR A 218 8.61 13.67 -2.54
CA THR A 218 10.00 13.63 -3.05
C THR A 218 10.09 13.28 -4.54
N PHE A 219 9.02 12.69 -5.08
CA PHE A 219 8.92 12.24 -6.46
C PHE A 219 8.54 13.36 -7.44
N ILE A 220 7.90 14.44 -6.95
CA ILE A 220 7.40 15.54 -7.78
C ILE A 220 8.46 16.16 -8.70
N PRO A 221 9.68 16.51 -8.23
CA PRO A 221 10.66 17.16 -9.08
C PRO A 221 11.12 16.29 -10.26
N GLU A 222 11.30 14.99 -10.06
CA GLU A 222 11.65 14.06 -11.15
C GLU A 222 10.47 13.84 -12.10
N LEU A 223 9.24 13.82 -11.57
CA LEU A 223 8.03 13.77 -12.40
C LEU A 223 7.90 15.00 -13.30
N GLN A 224 8.21 16.19 -12.77
CA GLN A 224 8.28 17.42 -13.57
C GLN A 224 9.28 17.28 -14.71
N VAL A 225 10.53 16.89 -14.41
CA VAL A 225 11.56 16.69 -15.44
C VAL A 225 11.11 15.65 -16.48
N PHE A 226 10.49 14.56 -16.05
CA PHE A 226 9.96 13.52 -16.93
C PHE A 226 8.89 14.06 -17.88
N ILE A 227 7.94 14.85 -17.37
CA ILE A 227 6.87 15.43 -18.18
C ILE A 227 7.41 16.50 -19.13
N LEU A 228 8.25 17.41 -18.64
CA LEU A 228 8.87 18.48 -19.43
C LEU A 228 9.64 17.89 -20.62
N LYS A 229 10.49 16.88 -20.38
CA LYS A 229 11.25 16.19 -21.44
C LYS A 229 10.36 15.45 -22.45
N LYS A 230 9.20 14.98 -22.02
CA LYS A 230 8.38 14.03 -22.80
C LYS A 230 7.29 14.71 -23.63
N TYR A 231 6.76 15.82 -23.12
CA TYR A 231 5.61 16.50 -23.70
C TYR A 231 5.91 17.92 -24.18
N ASP A 232 7.16 18.39 -24.04
CA ASP A 232 7.59 19.71 -24.51
C ASP A 232 6.71 20.85 -23.96
N VAL A 233 6.20 20.67 -22.74
CA VAL A 233 5.30 21.61 -22.08
C VAL A 233 6.14 22.65 -21.35
N ASN A 234 6.07 23.91 -21.75
CA ASN A 234 6.73 24.99 -21.02
C ASN A 234 5.92 25.30 -19.75
N PRO A 235 6.47 25.18 -18.52
CA PRO A 235 5.70 25.30 -17.28
C PRO A 235 5.20 26.73 -17.00
N SER A 236 5.62 27.70 -17.80
CA SER A 236 5.28 29.12 -17.66
C SER A 236 3.95 29.54 -18.33
N GLU A 237 3.28 28.69 -19.12
CA GLU A 237 2.17 29.16 -19.97
C GLU A 237 0.74 28.90 -19.47
N LYS A 238 0.51 28.17 -18.36
CA LYS A 238 -0.87 27.79 -17.95
C LYS A 238 -1.36 28.23 -16.57
N TYR A 239 -0.58 28.97 -15.78
CA TYR A 239 -1.02 29.41 -14.43
C TYR A 239 -1.47 30.88 -14.32
N HIS A 240 -1.63 31.59 -15.44
CA HIS A 240 -2.09 32.98 -15.45
C HIS A 240 -3.40 33.24 -16.19
N ARG A 241 -4.23 32.21 -16.42
CA ARG A 241 -5.62 32.44 -16.83
C ARG A 241 -6.54 31.80 -15.81
N ASP A 242 -7.44 32.63 -15.30
CA ASP A 242 -8.55 32.32 -14.42
C ASP A 242 -8.21 32.35 -12.91
N SER A 243 -7.84 33.54 -12.45
CA SER A 243 -8.35 34.04 -11.16
C SER A 243 -9.38 35.15 -11.46
N PRO A 244 -10.64 35.03 -11.03
CA PRO A 244 -11.60 36.12 -11.06
C PRO A 244 -11.23 37.27 -10.11
#